data_AF-A0A0S7Y870-F1
#
_entry.id   AF-A0A0S7Y870-F1
#
_cell.length_a   1.000
_cell.length_b   1.000
_cell.length_c   1.000
_cell.angle_alpha   90.00
_cell.angle_beta   90.00
_cell.angle_gamma   90.00
#
_symmetry.space_group_name_H-M   'P 1'
#
loop_
_entity.id
_entity.type
_entity.pdbx_description
1 polymer ?
#
loop_
_entity_poly.entity_id
_entity_poly.type
_entity_poly.pdbx_seq_one_letter_code
_entity_poly.pdbx_strand_id
1 'polypeptide(L)'
;VCFLVILLTVYTMVVERTREIGILKGIGASRLQIFGLVLAEAGLIAAGGIVVGFLLTWGGRTLVLHLQPLWTCEIPPVRFAYAAALAAVGTFLGALHPAMRAAKQDPVESLRYE
;
A
#
# COMPACT_ATOMS: atom_id res chain seq x y z
N VAL A 1 2.64 -3.61 12.35
CA VAL A 1 1.52 -2.66 12.15
C VAL A 1 1.30 -2.34 10.68
N CYS A 2 2.26 -1.72 9.96
CA CYS A 2 2.10 -1.38 8.53
C CYS A 2 1.63 -2.55 7.65
N PHE A 3 2.26 -3.73 7.77
CA PHE A 3 1.85 -4.94 7.04
C PHE A 3 0.36 -5.27 7.24
N LEU A 4 -0.13 -5.22 8.47
CA LEU A 4 -1.51 -5.57 8.82
C LEU A 4 -2.50 -4.54 8.30
N VAL A 5 -2.17 -3.25 8.39
CA VAL A 5 -2.99 -2.16 7.85
C VAL A 5 -3.11 -2.29 6.34
N ILE A 6 -2.00 -2.48 5.63
CA ILE A 6 -2.00 -2.61 4.16
C ILE A 6 -2.76 -3.86 3.74
N LEU A 7 -2.55 -4.99 4.42
CA LEU A 7 -3.31 -6.21 4.17
C LEU A 7 -4.81 -5.97 4.31
N LEU A 8 -5.25 -5.35 5.40
CA LEU A 8 -6.67 -5.05 5.64
C LEU A 8 -7.24 -4.09 4.60
N THR A 9 -6.56 -2.99 4.29
CA THR A 9 -7.04 -1.99 3.32
C THR A 9 -7.15 -2.59 1.92
N VAL A 10 -6.11 -3.29 1.45
CA VAL A 10 -6.13 -3.92 0.13
C VAL A 10 -7.16 -5.06 0.10
N TYR A 11 -7.30 -5.82 1.20
CA TYR A 11 -8.34 -6.85 1.31
C TYR A 11 -9.75 -6.27 1.20
N THR A 12 -10.05 -5.21 1.94
CA THR A 12 -11.36 -4.55 1.88
C THR A 12 -11.62 -3.95 0.50
N MET A 13 -10.63 -3.28 -0.13
CA MET A 13 -10.77 -2.79 -1.50
C MET A 13 -11.08 -3.91 -2.49
N VAL A 14 -10.40 -5.06 -2.39
CA VAL A 14 -10.68 -6.20 -3.26
C VAL A 14 -12.10 -6.73 -3.06
N VAL A 15 -12.58 -6.78 -1.82
CA VAL A 15 -13.96 -7.21 -1.51
C VAL A 15 -14.99 -6.25 -2.09
N GLU A 16 -14.80 -4.94 -1.90
CA GLU A 16 -15.70 -3.89 -2.41
C GLU A 16 -15.70 -3.78 -3.95
N ARG A 17 -14.55 -4.06 -4.60
CA ARG A 17 -14.39 -3.98 -6.07
C ARG A 17 -14.46 -5.31 -6.81
N THR A 18 -14.97 -6.37 -6.16
CA THR A 18 -15.12 -7.70 -6.80
C THR A 18 -15.88 -7.66 -8.12
N ARG A 19 -16.93 -6.82 -8.23
CA ARG A 19 -17.71 -6.64 -9.48
C ARG A 19 -16.89 -6.05 -10.62
N GLU A 20 -16.07 -5.04 -10.36
CA GLU A 20 -15.23 -4.39 -11.38
C GLU A 20 -14.12 -5.33 -11.87
N ILE A 21 -13.49 -6.09 -10.96
CA ILE A 21 -12.48 -7.09 -11.29
C ILE A 21 -13.10 -8.22 -12.13
N GLY A 22 -14.33 -8.64 -11.82
CA GLY A 22 -15.10 -9.60 -12.60
C GLY A 22 -15.39 -9.13 -14.03
N ILE A 23 -15.75 -7.85 -14.21
CA ILE A 23 -15.98 -7.23 -15.53
C ILE A 23 -14.68 -7.16 -16.35
N LEU A 24 -13.58 -6.72 -15.75
CA LEU A 24 -12.26 -6.67 -16.40
C LEU A 24 -11.80 -8.05 -16.88
N LYS A 25 -11.98 -9.08 -16.04
CA LYS A 25 -11.66 -10.47 -16.41
C LYS A 25 -12.60 -11.00 -17.50
N GLY A 26 -13.87 -10.59 -17.51
CA GLY A 26 -14.85 -10.91 -18.55
C GLY A 26 -14.55 -10.30 -19.93
N ILE A 27 -13.84 -9.17 -19.96
CA ILE A 27 -13.34 -8.53 -21.20
C ILE A 27 -11.99 -9.16 -21.67
N GLY A 28 -11.43 -10.09 -20.89
CA GLY A 28 -10.22 -10.84 -21.25
C GLY A 28 -8.94 -10.39 -20.55
N ALA A 29 -9.03 -9.61 -19.46
CA ALA A 29 -7.85 -9.24 -18.68
C ALA A 29 -7.16 -10.48 -18.09
N SER A 30 -5.85 -10.60 -18.30
CA SER A 30 -5.05 -11.71 -17.79
C SER A 30 -4.89 -11.64 -16.25
N ARG A 31 -4.71 -12.80 -15.62
CA ARG A 31 -4.46 -12.91 -14.18
C ARG A 31 -3.21 -12.11 -13.74
N LEU A 32 -2.20 -11.99 -14.61
CA LEU A 32 -1.01 -11.17 -14.36
C LEU A 32 -1.29 -9.66 -14.41
N GLN A 33 -2.17 -9.20 -15.31
CA GLN A 33 -2.53 -7.78 -15.37
C GLN A 33 -3.23 -7.32 -14.09
N ILE A 34 -4.13 -8.14 -13.55
CA ILE A 34 -4.83 -7.83 -12.29
C ILE A 34 -3.86 -7.87 -11.11
N PHE A 35 -2.95 -8.85 -11.09
CA PHE A 35 -1.91 -8.92 -10.06
C PHE A 35 -1.02 -7.66 -10.07
N GLY A 36 -0.56 -7.24 -11.26
CA GLY A 36 0.25 -6.04 -11.44
C GLY A 36 -0.50 -4.76 -11.06
N LEU A 37 -1.79 -4.68 -11.37
CA LEU A 37 -2.63 -3.53 -11.01
C LEU A 37 -2.74 -3.36 -9.49
N VAL A 38 -3.08 -4.42 -8.76
CA VAL A 38 -3.22 -4.39 -7.30
C VAL A 38 -1.89 -4.07 -6.63
N LEU A 39 -0.79 -4.64 -7.15
CA LEU A 39 0.55 -4.37 -6.64
C LEU A 39 0.97 -2.92 -6.89
N ALA A 40 0.65 -2.36 -8.07
CA ALA A 40 0.91 -0.97 -8.40
C ALA A 40 0.10 -0.02 -7.52
N GLU A 41 -1.18 -0.31 -7.28
CA GLU A 41 -2.05 0.48 -6.40
C GLU A 41 -1.53 0.50 -4.96
N ALA A 42 -1.17 -0.67 -4.42
CA ALA A 42 -0.55 -0.77 -3.10
C ALA A 42 0.79 -0.02 -3.04
N GLY A 43 1.62 -0.13 -4.09
CA GLY A 43 2.88 0.60 -4.21
C GLY A 43 2.69 2.12 -4.26
N LEU A 44 1.65 2.60 -4.95
CA LEU A 44 1.34 4.02 -5.06
C LEU A 44 0.90 4.60 -3.71
N ILE A 45 0.06 3.86 -2.97
CA ILE A 45 -0.37 4.21 -1.61
C ILE A 45 0.84 4.28 -0.67
N ALA A 46 1.73 3.28 -0.73
CA ALA A 46 2.94 3.25 0.07
C ALA A 46 3.90 4.40 -0.26
N ALA A 47 4.11 4.69 -1.55
CA ALA A 47 4.93 5.82 -1.98
C ALA A 47 4.36 7.15 -1.47
N GLY A 48 3.04 7.36 -1.57
CA GLY A 48 2.36 8.53 -1.01
C GLY A 48 2.56 8.63 0.51
N GLY A 49 2.41 7.53 1.23
CA GLY A 49 2.65 7.47 2.68
C GLY A 49 4.08 7.82 3.08
N ILE A 50 5.08 7.37 2.33
CA ILE A 50 6.50 7.70 2.57
C ILE A 50 6.74 9.20 2.38
N VAL A 51 6.21 9.80 1.31
CA VAL A 51 6.35 11.24 1.04
C VAL A 51 5.69 12.07 2.14
N VAL A 52 4.46 11.73 2.53
CA VAL A 52 3.74 12.42 3.60
C VAL A 52 4.46 12.25 4.94
N GLY A 53 4.94 11.04 5.26
CA GLY A 53 5.71 10.77 6.46
C GLY A 53 7.02 11.55 6.54
N PHE A 54 7.71 11.70 5.41
CA PHE A 54 8.91 12.55 5.32
C PHE A 54 8.59 14.02 5.60
N LEU A 55 7.56 14.57 4.95
CA LEU A 55 7.12 15.95 5.16
C LEU A 55 6.71 16.21 6.61
N LEU A 56 5.96 15.29 7.22
CA LEU A 56 5.57 15.38 8.63
C LEU A 56 6.77 15.32 9.58
N THR A 57 7.74 14.47 9.29
CA THR A 57 8.96 14.37 10.11
C THR A 57 9.80 15.64 10.01
N TRP A 58 9.92 16.20 8.80
CA TRP A 58 10.63 17.46 8.59
C TRP A 58 9.93 18.63 9.29
N GLY A 59 8.61 18.76 9.12
CA GLY A 59 7.80 19.77 9.78
C GLY A 59 7.82 19.63 11.31
N GLY A 60 7.71 18.40 11.82
CA GLY A 60 7.81 18.08 13.24
C GLY A 60 9.17 18.47 13.82
N ARG A 61 10.27 18.17 13.11
CA ARG A 61 11.61 18.61 13.48
C ARG A 61 11.69 20.13 13.59
N THR A 62 11.19 20.87 12.61
CA THR A 62 11.21 22.34 12.65
C THR A 62 10.39 22.91 13.81
N LEU A 63 9.24 22.30 14.13
CA LEU A 63 8.38 22.73 15.22
C LEU A 63 9.03 22.47 16.59
N VAL A 64 9.64 21.31 16.78
CA VAL A 64 10.35 20.95 18.02
C VAL A 64 11.54 21.89 18.25
N LEU A 65 12.32 22.19 17.21
CA LEU A 65 13.45 23.12 17.32
C LEU A 65 12.99 24.56 17.62
N HIS A 66 11.80 24.96 17.18
CA HIS A 66 11.20 26.25 17.54
C HIS A 66 10.79 26.32 19.02
N LEU A 67 10.25 25.22 19.57
CA LEU A 67 9.75 25.17 20.95
C LEU A 67 10.84 24.88 21.99
N GLN A 68 11.90 24.17 21.61
CA GLN A 68 12.97 23.70 22.48
C GLN A 68 14.33 23.82 21.77
N PRO A 69 14.91 25.02 21.67
CA PRO A 69 16.15 25.26 20.93
C PRO A 69 17.40 24.58 21.52
N LEU A 70 17.34 24.09 22.77
CA LEU A 70 18.43 23.33 23.39
C LEU A 70 18.49 21.86 22.94
N TRP A 71 17.46 21.34 22.26
CA TRP A 71 17.41 19.94 21.84
C TRP A 71 17.98 19.76 20.44
N THR A 72 18.98 18.89 20.30
CA THR A 72 19.54 18.51 19.01
C THR A 72 18.76 17.32 18.43
N CYS A 73 17.74 17.61 17.62
CA CYS A 73 17.08 16.59 16.80
C CYS A 73 17.87 16.35 15.51
N GLU A 74 18.88 15.50 15.59
CA GLU A 74 19.57 14.94 14.43
C GLU A 74 18.87 13.66 13.97
N ILE A 75 18.26 13.73 12.79
CA ILE A 75 17.67 12.56 12.13
C ILE A 75 18.61 12.22 10.95
N PRO A 76 19.49 11.22 11.10
CA PRO A 76 20.39 10.84 10.03
C PRO A 76 19.60 10.41 8.79
N PRO A 77 20.00 10.81 7.58
CA PRO A 77 19.32 10.43 6.33
C PRO A 77 19.26 8.90 6.15
N VAL A 78 20.22 8.17 6.73
CA VAL A 78 20.24 6.71 6.77
C VAL A 78 19.00 6.13 7.47
N ARG A 79 18.50 6.75 8.54
CA ARG A 79 17.28 6.29 9.24
C ARG A 79 16.03 6.42 8.37
N PHE A 80 15.96 7.45 7.53
CA PHE A 80 14.89 7.60 6.53
C PHE A 80 14.96 6.50 5.48
N ALA A 81 16.16 6.17 4.97
CA ALA A 81 16.32 5.07 4.02
C ALA A 81 15.87 3.72 4.61
N TYR A 82 16.23 3.44 5.87
CA TYR A 82 15.75 2.24 6.58
C TYR A 82 14.23 2.23 6.75
N ALA A 83 13.62 3.36 7.15
CA ALA A 83 12.17 3.46 7.31
C ALA A 83 11.42 3.25 5.99
N ALA A 84 11.91 3.87 4.90
CA ALA A 84 11.36 3.69 3.56
C ALA A 84 11.50 2.24 3.07
N ALA A 85 12.65 1.61 3.30
CA ALA A 85 12.87 0.20 2.97
C ALA A 85 11.93 -0.72 3.74
N LEU A 86 11.76 -0.50 5.05
CA LEU A 86 10.82 -1.28 5.87
C LEU A 86 9.36 -1.09 5.43
N ALA A 87 8.97 0.13 5.06
CA ALA A 87 7.65 0.42 4.53
C ALA A 87 7.43 -0.28 3.17
N ALA A 88 8.40 -0.23 2.27
CA ALA A 88 8.34 -0.90 0.97
C ALA A 88 8.23 -2.43 1.13
N VAL A 89 9.07 -3.03 1.96
CA VAL A 89 9.03 -4.48 2.25
C VAL A 89 7.70 -4.87 2.91
N GLY A 90 7.23 -4.09 3.89
CA GLY A 90 5.96 -4.34 4.56
C GLY A 90 4.76 -4.23 3.61
N THR A 91 4.79 -3.28 2.68
CA THR A 91 3.78 -3.11 1.63
C THR A 91 3.79 -4.29 0.68
N PHE A 92 4.96 -4.67 0.19
CA PHE A 92 5.11 -5.77 -0.74
C PHE A 92 4.60 -7.08 -0.14
N LEU A 93 5.01 -7.39 1.10
CA LEU A 93 4.54 -8.57 1.82
C LEU A 93 3.03 -8.52 2.10
N GLY A 94 2.50 -7.34 2.49
CA GLY A 94 1.09 -7.16 2.83
C GLY A 94 0.17 -7.24 1.61
N ALA A 95 0.62 -6.73 0.47
CA ALA A 95 -0.10 -6.74 -0.80
C ALA A 95 -0.01 -8.08 -1.54
N LEU A 96 1.05 -8.87 -1.30
CA LEU A 96 1.28 -10.18 -1.92
C LEU A 96 0.08 -11.12 -1.76
N HIS A 97 -0.42 -11.28 -0.54
CA HIS A 97 -1.54 -12.19 -0.23
C HIS A 97 -2.86 -11.78 -0.91
N PRO A 98 -3.37 -10.53 -0.77
CA PRO A 98 -4.58 -10.11 -1.47
C PRO A 98 -4.41 -10.01 -2.98
N ALA A 99 -3.23 -9.64 -3.51
CA ALA A 99 -2.98 -9.63 -4.95
C ALA A 99 -3.07 -11.04 -5.56
N MET A 100 -2.49 -12.05 -4.87
CA MET A 100 -2.64 -13.45 -5.26
C MET A 100 -4.11 -13.91 -5.19
N ARG A 101 -4.85 -13.46 -4.17
CA ARG A 101 -6.27 -13.80 -3.99
C ARG A 101 -7.17 -13.17 -5.07
N ALA A 102 -6.93 -11.91 -5.45
CA ALA A 102 -7.62 -11.22 -6.55
C ALA A 102 -7.30 -11.87 -7.92
N ALA A 103 -6.05 -12.29 -8.14
CA ALA A 103 -5.66 -13.00 -9.35
C ALA A 103 -6.34 -14.38 -9.45
N LYS A 104 -6.48 -15.09 -8.33
CA LYS A 104 -7.13 -16.42 -8.22
C LYS A 104 -8.65 -16.40 -8.14
N GLN A 105 -9.31 -15.28 -7.83
CA GLN A 105 -10.77 -15.20 -7.84
C GLN A 105 -11.30 -15.47 -9.25
N ASP A 106 -11.89 -16.63 -9.47
CA ASP A 106 -12.36 -17.04 -10.79
C ASP A 106 -13.65 -16.29 -11.16
N PRO A 107 -13.75 -15.76 -12.40
CA PRO A 107 -14.87 -14.92 -12.86
C PRO A 107 -16.19 -15.69 -13.04
N VAL A 108 -16.16 -17.02 -12.89
CA VAL A 108 -17.31 -17.90 -13.09
C VAL A 108 -18.25 -17.90 -11.87
N GLU A 109 -17.77 -17.54 -10.68
CA GLU A 109 -18.61 -17.49 -9.47
C GLU A 109 -19.40 -16.18 -9.34
N SER A 110 -18.93 -15.08 -9.93
CA SER A 110 -19.61 -13.77 -9.88
C SER A 110 -20.76 -13.60 -10.87
N LEU A 111 -20.89 -14.50 -11.85
CA LEU A 111 -22.00 -14.54 -12.83
C LEU A 111 -23.07 -15.58 -12.47
N ARG A 112 -22.86 -16.36 -11.39
CA ARG A 112 -23.78 -17.41 -10.96
C ARG A 112 -24.58 -17.05 -9.70
N TYR A 113 -24.38 -15.85 -9.17
CA TYR A 113 -25.26 -15.22 -8.21
C TYR A 113 -25.92 -14.03 -8.90
N GLU A 114 -26.99 -14.37 -9.64
CA GLU A 114 -27.99 -13.51 -10.31
C GLU A 114 -27.52 -12.58 -11.45
#